data_AF-A0A839WD12-F1
#
_entry.id   AF-A0A839WD12-F1
#
_cell.length_a   1.000
_cell.length_b   1.000
_cell.length_c   1.000
_cell.angle_alpha   90.00
_cell.angle_beta   90.00
_cell.angle_gamma   90.00
#
_symmetry.space_group_name_H-M   'P 1'
#
loop_
_entity.id
_entity.type
_entity.pdbx_description
1 polymer ?
#
loop_
_entity_poly.entity_id
_entity_poly.type
_entity_poly.pdbx_seq_one_letter_code
_entity_poly.pdbx_strand_id
1 'polypeptide(L)'
;MLPARNVHSQTTATSFVPPQPPQPSALAQVLPFRRPIRWSAPRLDDLARLALDLAREDKVTFTAHAFSDRMSERDIGEVEALEIILRGTPYKFEAGAAAGEWRVNFSRRVGGRDAAVAVSLAQGRLQAKVVTVMWLDRR
;
A
#
# COMPACT_ATOMS: atom_id res chain seq x y z
N MET A 1 -66.69 -32.90 58.35
CA MET A 1 -66.70 -31.81 57.35
C MET A 1 -65.28 -31.27 57.23
N LEU A 2 -64.63 -31.44 56.06
CA LEU A 2 -63.46 -30.68 55.59
C LEU A 2 -63.99 -29.50 54.74
N PRO A 3 -63.27 -28.37 54.49
CA PRO A 3 -61.85 -28.24 54.11
C PRO A 3 -61.17 -26.99 54.75
N ALA A 4 -60.04 -26.37 54.39
CA ALA A 4 -59.04 -26.50 53.31
C ALA A 4 -57.72 -25.81 53.76
N ARG A 5 -56.59 -26.30 53.22
CA ARG A 5 -55.27 -25.64 53.21
C ARG A 5 -55.33 -24.29 52.49
N ASN A 6 -54.46 -23.34 52.86
CA ASN A 6 -53.96 -22.38 51.89
C ASN A 6 -52.44 -22.20 52.00
N VAL A 7 -51.79 -22.46 50.87
CA VAL A 7 -50.34 -22.54 50.64
C VAL A 7 -49.96 -21.25 49.93
N HIS A 8 -49.06 -20.44 50.50
CA HIS A 8 -48.47 -19.32 49.78
C HIS A 8 -47.13 -19.77 49.19
N SER A 9 -47.16 -20.19 47.94
CA SER A 9 -45.98 -20.38 47.10
C SER A 9 -45.55 -19.02 46.55
N GLN A 10 -44.31 -18.60 46.86
CA GLN A 10 -43.68 -17.44 46.24
C GLN A 10 -43.23 -17.84 44.82
N THR A 11 -43.84 -17.21 43.82
CA THR A 11 -43.44 -17.36 42.41
C THR A 11 -42.24 -16.47 42.12
N THR A 12 -41.07 -17.08 41.93
CA THR A 12 -39.87 -16.43 41.40
C THR A 12 -40.13 -15.99 39.96
N ALA A 13 -40.12 -14.69 39.69
CA ALA A 13 -40.24 -14.16 38.34
C ALA A 13 -38.91 -14.36 37.59
N THR A 14 -38.88 -15.28 36.63
CA THR A 14 -37.75 -15.48 35.72
C THR A 14 -37.71 -14.31 34.73
N SER A 15 -36.67 -13.49 34.82
CA SER A 15 -36.44 -12.36 33.92
C SER A 15 -36.12 -12.88 32.51
N PHE A 16 -37.03 -12.65 31.56
CA PHE A 16 -36.85 -13.05 30.17
C PHE A 16 -36.00 -12.00 29.45
N VAL A 17 -34.73 -12.30 29.17
CA VAL A 17 -33.86 -11.48 28.31
C VAL A 17 -34.10 -11.93 26.87
N PRO A 18 -34.57 -11.06 25.95
CA PRO A 18 -34.72 -11.45 24.56
C PRO A 18 -33.35 -11.71 23.94
N PRO A 19 -33.20 -12.71 23.05
CA PRO A 19 -31.95 -12.93 22.33
C PRO A 19 -31.66 -11.72 21.45
N GLN A 20 -30.49 -11.11 21.67
CA GLN A 20 -29.99 -10.03 20.83
C GLN A 20 -29.90 -10.54 19.38
N PRO A 21 -30.44 -9.81 18.37
CA PRO A 21 -30.29 -10.21 16.99
C PRO A 21 -28.80 -10.32 16.65
N PRO A 22 -28.39 -11.29 15.80
CA PRO A 22 -27.00 -11.42 15.40
C PRO A 22 -26.53 -10.09 14.81
N GLN A 23 -25.54 -9.46 15.46
CA GLN A 23 -24.88 -8.31 14.88
C GLN A 23 -24.35 -8.74 13.50
N PRO A 24 -24.57 -7.95 12.43
CA PRO A 24 -23.91 -8.22 11.17
C PRO A 24 -22.41 -8.11 11.43
N SER A 25 -21.75 -9.27 11.51
CA SER A 25 -20.30 -9.40 11.62
C SER A 25 -19.69 -8.46 10.60
N ALA A 26 -18.83 -7.58 11.12
CA ALA A 26 -18.12 -6.53 10.42
C ALA A 26 -18.05 -6.76 8.91
N LEU A 27 -18.65 -5.83 8.16
CA LEU A 27 -18.43 -5.59 6.73
C LEU A 27 -17.15 -6.31 6.29
N ALA A 28 -17.31 -7.45 5.63
CA ALA A 28 -16.21 -8.09 4.94
C ALA A 28 -15.63 -7.01 4.05
N GLN A 29 -14.53 -6.40 4.48
CA GLN A 29 -13.84 -5.41 3.69
C GLN A 29 -13.48 -6.17 2.43
N VAL A 30 -14.17 -5.86 1.34
CA VAL A 30 -13.86 -6.40 0.02
C VAL A 30 -12.47 -5.84 -0.27
N LEU A 31 -11.45 -6.57 0.15
CA LEU A 31 -10.09 -6.30 -0.26
C LEU A 31 -10.16 -6.41 -1.78
N PRO A 32 -9.90 -5.32 -2.52
CA PRO A 32 -9.97 -5.37 -3.96
C PRO A 32 -9.08 -6.51 -4.40
N PHE A 33 -9.61 -7.45 -5.18
CA PHE A 33 -8.86 -8.64 -5.61
C PHE A 33 -7.56 -8.17 -6.27
N ARG A 34 -6.44 -8.29 -5.55
CA ARG A 34 -5.13 -7.87 -6.04
C ARG A 34 -4.54 -9.05 -6.78
N ARG A 35 -4.34 -8.90 -8.08
CA ARG A 35 -3.59 -9.90 -8.85
C ARG A 35 -2.22 -10.12 -8.19
N PRO A 36 -1.84 -11.37 -7.88
CA PRO A 36 -0.50 -11.65 -7.37
C PRO A 36 0.57 -11.28 -8.41
N ILE A 37 1.65 -10.68 -7.96
CA ILE A 37 2.79 -10.33 -8.81
C ILE A 37 3.56 -11.61 -9.16
N ARG A 38 3.74 -11.87 -10.45
CA ARG A 38 4.59 -12.96 -10.93
C ARG A 38 6.04 -12.50 -10.97
N TRP A 39 6.78 -12.69 -9.88
CA TRP A 39 8.16 -12.20 -9.72
C TRP A 39 9.18 -12.75 -10.72
N SER A 40 8.92 -13.89 -11.36
CA SER A 40 9.76 -14.45 -12.42
C SER A 40 9.62 -13.74 -13.77
N ALA A 41 8.47 -13.09 -14.00
CA ALA A 41 8.16 -12.35 -15.21
C ALA A 41 7.11 -11.27 -14.88
N PRO A 42 7.50 -10.24 -14.13
CA PRO A 42 6.54 -9.24 -13.67
C PRO A 42 6.12 -8.36 -14.83
N ARG A 43 4.92 -7.77 -14.69
CA ARG A 43 4.41 -6.76 -15.61
C ARG A 43 4.73 -5.38 -15.06
N LEU A 44 4.90 -4.41 -15.96
CA LEU A 44 5.10 -3.01 -15.58
C LEU A 44 3.98 -2.53 -14.65
N ASP A 45 2.72 -2.81 -14.99
CA ASP A 45 1.54 -2.39 -14.21
C ASP A 45 1.55 -2.99 -12.80
N ASP A 46 1.99 -4.25 -12.65
CA ASP A 46 2.04 -4.94 -11.37
C ASP A 46 3.09 -4.32 -10.45
N LEU A 47 4.28 -4.00 -11.00
CA LEU A 47 5.37 -3.34 -10.27
C LEU A 47 5.04 -1.87 -9.96
N ALA A 48 4.49 -1.16 -10.94
CA ALA A 48 4.10 0.24 -10.76
C ALA A 48 3.03 0.38 -9.67
N ARG A 49 2.02 -0.51 -9.69
CA ARG A 49 1.01 -0.56 -8.63
C ARG A 49 1.63 -0.85 -7.25
N LEU A 50 2.57 -1.79 -7.17
CA LEU A 50 3.25 -2.07 -5.89
C LEU A 50 4.04 -0.84 -5.39
N ALA A 51 4.78 -0.17 -6.27
CA ALA A 51 5.49 1.06 -5.91
C ALA A 51 4.52 2.17 -5.45
N LEU A 52 3.39 2.32 -6.13
CA LEU A 52 2.33 3.26 -5.74
C LEU A 52 1.72 2.93 -4.38
N ASP A 53 1.39 1.67 -4.13
CA ASP A 53 0.85 1.21 -2.85
C ASP A 53 1.85 1.48 -1.72
N LEU A 54 3.13 1.15 -1.93
CA LEU A 54 4.19 1.40 -0.94
C LEU A 54 4.45 2.90 -0.72
N ALA A 55 4.36 3.72 -1.77
CA ALA A 55 4.46 5.17 -1.65
C ALA A 55 3.29 5.79 -0.87
N ARG A 56 2.07 5.27 -1.02
CA ARG A 56 0.89 5.71 -0.25
C ARG A 56 0.91 5.27 1.21
N GLU A 57 1.61 4.18 1.50
CA GLU A 57 1.79 3.66 2.85
C GLU A 57 3.05 4.22 3.54
N ASP A 58 3.70 5.24 2.96
CA ASP A 58 4.96 5.82 3.44
C ASP A 58 6.09 4.79 3.62
N LYS A 59 6.04 3.70 2.84
CA LYS A 59 7.02 2.60 2.81
C LYS A 59 8.05 2.79 1.69
N VAL A 60 8.53 4.03 1.55
CA VAL A 60 9.55 4.41 0.57
C VAL A 60 10.80 4.86 1.29
N THR A 61 11.93 4.28 0.91
CA THR A 61 13.25 4.60 1.46
C THR A 61 14.14 5.13 0.33
N PHE A 62 14.70 6.32 0.52
CA PHE A 62 15.68 6.89 -0.41
C PHE A 62 17.06 6.35 -0.09
N THR A 63 17.77 5.82 -1.08
CA THR A 63 19.18 5.42 -0.88
C THR A 63 20.08 6.66 -0.82
N ALA A 64 21.23 6.54 -0.15
CA ALA A 64 22.20 7.64 -0.05
C ALA A 64 22.70 8.16 -1.42
N HIS A 65 22.59 7.34 -2.47
CA HIS A 65 22.98 7.68 -3.84
C HIS A 65 21.77 7.88 -4.76
N ALA A 66 20.56 8.01 -4.20
CA ALA A 66 19.34 8.22 -4.98
C ALA A 66 19.38 9.56 -5.73
N PHE A 67 19.88 10.59 -5.06
CA PHE A 67 20.15 11.90 -5.63
C PHE A 67 21.62 11.91 -6.05
N SER A 68 21.93 12.12 -7.33
CA SER A 68 23.34 12.24 -7.73
C SER A 68 23.95 13.48 -7.08
N ASP A 69 25.26 13.46 -6.80
CA ASP A 69 26.02 14.63 -6.35
C ASP A 69 26.05 15.79 -7.39
N ARG A 70 25.41 15.61 -8.55
CA ARG A 70 25.30 16.62 -9.59
C ARG A 70 24.41 17.76 -9.10
N MET A 71 24.98 18.97 -8.99
CA MET A 71 24.25 20.17 -8.58
C MET A 71 22.93 20.39 -9.33
N SER A 72 22.82 19.95 -10.58
CA SER A 72 21.61 20.08 -11.41
C SER A 72 20.45 19.19 -10.97
N GLU A 73 20.67 18.15 -10.16
CA GLU A 73 19.62 17.28 -9.61
C GLU A 73 19.13 17.74 -8.23
N ARG A 74 19.77 18.75 -7.62
CA ARG A 74 19.38 19.31 -6.31
C ARG A 74 17.99 19.93 -6.28
N ASP A 75 17.42 20.22 -7.44
CA ASP A 75 16.07 20.80 -7.56
C ASP A 75 14.96 19.77 -7.38
N ILE A 76 15.27 18.45 -7.39
CA ILE A 76 14.31 17.39 -7.11
C ILE A 76 14.60 16.86 -5.70
N GLY A 77 13.76 17.23 -4.73
CA GLY A 77 13.83 16.70 -3.37
C GLY A 77 13.09 15.37 -3.23
N GLU A 78 13.11 14.82 -2.01
CA GLU A 78 12.36 13.61 -1.65
C GLU A 78 10.86 13.77 -1.87
N VAL A 79 10.32 14.96 -1.61
CA VAL A 79 8.90 15.28 -1.81
C VAL A 79 8.54 15.20 -3.30
N GLU A 80 9.34 15.84 -4.16
CA GLU A 80 9.14 15.80 -5.61
C GLU A 80 9.34 14.37 -6.15
N ALA A 81 10.31 13.64 -5.63
CA ALA A 81 10.55 12.26 -6.02
C ALA A 81 9.37 11.34 -5.64
N LEU A 82 8.81 11.50 -4.45
CA LEU A 82 7.60 10.79 -4.01
C LEU A 82 6.40 11.18 -4.88
N GLU A 83 6.27 12.46 -5.20
CA GLU A 83 5.25 12.99 -6.11
C GLU A 83 5.36 12.42 -7.53
N ILE A 84 6.58 12.18 -8.03
CA ILE A 84 6.82 11.51 -9.32
C ILE A 84 6.34 10.05 -9.24
N ILE A 85 6.56 9.35 -8.14
CA ILE A 85 6.06 7.98 -7.96
C ILE A 85 4.53 7.98 -7.91
N LEU A 86 3.93 8.87 -7.10
CA LEU A 86 2.49 8.89 -6.84
C LEU A 86 1.64 9.38 -8.03
N ARG A 87 2.17 10.31 -8.82
CA ARG A 87 1.41 11.00 -9.89
C ARG A 87 2.06 10.91 -11.27
N GLY A 88 3.26 10.35 -11.37
CA GLY A 88 3.95 10.17 -12.64
C GLY A 88 3.47 8.94 -13.41
N THR A 89 4.03 8.79 -14.60
CA THR A 89 3.71 7.68 -15.50
C THR A 89 4.83 6.64 -15.44
N PRO A 90 4.52 5.37 -15.10
CA PRO A 90 5.51 4.29 -15.23
C PRO A 90 5.79 4.04 -16.71
N TYR A 91 7.05 4.00 -17.11
CA TYR A 91 7.42 3.87 -18.53
C TYR A 91 8.41 2.74 -18.85
N LYS A 92 9.14 2.24 -17.85
CA LYS A 92 10.12 1.16 -18.03
C LYS A 92 10.27 0.34 -16.75
N PHE A 93 10.51 -0.96 -16.90
CA PHE A 93 11.04 -1.78 -15.82
C PHE A 93 12.22 -2.64 -16.30
N GLU A 94 13.09 -3.01 -15.37
CA GLU A 94 14.26 -3.85 -15.64
C GLU A 94 14.65 -4.66 -14.39
N ALA A 95 15.52 -5.65 -14.57
CA ALA A 95 16.09 -6.37 -13.42
C ALA A 95 16.92 -5.42 -12.56
N GLY A 96 16.80 -5.58 -11.24
CA GLY A 96 17.61 -4.85 -10.27
C GLY A 96 19.02 -5.40 -10.15
N ALA A 97 19.78 -4.89 -9.17
CA ALA A 97 21.15 -5.32 -8.95
C ALA A 97 21.22 -6.70 -8.27
N ALA A 98 20.25 -7.03 -7.42
CA ALA A 98 20.17 -8.32 -6.75
C ALA A 98 19.20 -9.29 -7.44
N ALA A 99 19.45 -10.59 -7.29
CA ALA A 99 18.53 -11.63 -7.77
C ALA A 99 17.15 -11.47 -7.13
N GLY A 100 16.09 -11.47 -7.96
CA GLY A 100 14.71 -11.26 -7.50
C GLY A 100 14.34 -9.79 -7.24
N GLU A 101 15.24 -8.85 -7.53
CA GLU A 101 14.97 -7.42 -7.52
C GLU A 101 14.53 -6.95 -8.91
N TRP A 102 13.56 -6.04 -8.94
CA TRP A 102 13.07 -5.38 -10.13
C TRP A 102 13.06 -3.87 -9.91
N ARG A 103 13.42 -3.13 -10.94
CA ARG A 103 13.40 -1.67 -10.94
C ARG A 103 12.28 -1.21 -11.86
N VAL A 104 11.48 -0.28 -11.39
CA VAL A 104 10.44 0.41 -12.18
C VAL A 104 10.75 1.90 -12.21
N ASN A 105 10.62 2.50 -13.39
CA ASN A 105 10.92 3.90 -13.62
C ASN A 105 9.61 4.67 -13.85
N PHE A 106 9.46 5.77 -13.12
CA PHE A 106 8.38 6.73 -13.25
C PHE A 106 8.91 8.02 -13.84
N SER A 107 8.15 8.69 -14.68
CA SER A 107 8.47 10.04 -15.15
C SER A 107 7.32 11.02 -14.90
N ARG A 108 7.68 12.27 -14.63
CA ARG A 108 6.72 13.36 -14.53
C ARG A 108 7.42 14.67 -14.85
N ARG A 109 6.65 15.63 -15.40
CA ARG A 109 7.14 16.98 -15.61
C ARG A 109 7.15 17.76 -14.28
N VAL A 110 8.33 18.26 -13.89
CA VAL A 110 8.58 19.07 -12.68
C VAL A 110 9.33 20.33 -13.11
N GLY A 111 8.84 21.51 -12.73
CA GLY A 111 9.51 22.78 -13.07
C GLY A 111 9.73 23.01 -14.57
N GLY A 112 8.89 22.44 -15.44
CA GLY A 112 8.99 22.56 -16.89
C GLY A 112 9.92 21.55 -17.58
N ARG A 113 10.67 20.73 -16.84
CA ARG A 113 11.53 19.64 -17.34
C ARG A 113 10.95 18.28 -16.96
N ASP A 114 11.27 17.22 -17.72
CA ASP A 114 10.86 15.87 -17.37
C ASP A 114 11.85 15.28 -16.36
N ALA A 115 11.37 14.81 -15.23
CA ALA A 115 12.14 14.11 -14.20
C ALA A 115 11.77 12.62 -14.21
N ALA A 116 12.73 11.77 -13.84
CA ALA A 116 12.53 10.34 -13.67
C ALA A 116 12.99 9.86 -12.31
N VAL A 117 12.24 8.90 -11.75
CA VAL A 117 12.53 8.22 -10.49
C VAL A 117 12.54 6.72 -10.72
N ALA A 118 13.65 6.07 -10.38
CA ALA A 118 13.80 4.63 -10.39
C ALA A 118 13.55 4.05 -9.00
N VAL A 119 12.59 3.14 -8.90
CA VAL A 119 12.18 2.46 -7.68
C VAL A 119 12.53 0.99 -7.78
N SER A 120 13.32 0.51 -6.83
CA SER A 120 13.68 -0.89 -6.64
C SER A 120 12.68 -1.58 -5.72
N LEU A 121 12.22 -2.75 -6.17
CA LEU A 121 11.23 -3.61 -5.53
C LEU A 121 11.79 -5.04 -5.49
N ALA A 122 11.62 -5.75 -4.38
CA ALA A 122 12.06 -7.13 -4.26
C ALA A 122 10.99 -8.00 -3.60
N GLN A 123 10.94 -9.27 -3.99
CA GLN A 123 10.02 -10.23 -3.39
C GLN A 123 10.25 -10.34 -1.87
N GLY A 124 9.18 -10.26 -1.10
CA GLY A 124 9.22 -10.37 0.37
C GLY A 124 9.70 -9.12 1.09
N ARG A 125 10.11 -8.05 0.39
CA ARG A 125 10.39 -6.76 1.01
C ARG A 125 9.13 -5.89 1.01
N LEU A 126 8.80 -5.37 2.19
CA LEU A 126 7.66 -4.47 2.39
C LEU A 126 8.05 -2.99 2.24
N GLN A 127 9.11 -2.68 1.52
CA GLN A 127 9.58 -1.30 1.29
C GLN A 127 10.07 -1.14 -0.15
N ALA A 128 9.68 -0.02 -0.76
CA ALA A 128 10.19 0.44 -2.03
C ALA A 128 11.46 1.25 -1.79
N LYS A 129 12.50 1.02 -2.60
CA LYS A 129 13.76 1.77 -2.50
C LYS A 129 13.91 2.69 -3.69
N VAL A 130 13.93 4.00 -3.47
CA VAL A 130 14.31 4.94 -4.54
C VAL A 130 15.82 4.85 -4.70
N VAL A 131 16.25 4.40 -5.86
CA VAL A 131 17.68 4.16 -6.16
C VAL A 131 18.26 5.22 -7.07
N THR A 132 17.43 5.96 -7.79
CA THR A 132 17.86 7.01 -8.70
C THR A 132 16.76 8.03 -8.90
N VAL A 133 17.14 9.31 -8.88
CA VAL A 133 16.33 10.47 -9.23
C VAL A 133 17.16 11.25 -10.23
N MET A 134 16.61 11.56 -11.41
CA MET A 134 17.36 12.25 -12.46
C MET A 134 16.44 13.12 -13.32
N TRP A 135 17.02 14.15 -13.95
CA TRP A 135 16.36 14.82 -15.06
C TRP A 135 16.48 13.98 -16.34
N LEU A 136 15.39 13.88 -17.09
CA LEU A 136 15.39 13.37 -18.45
C LEU A 136 15.72 14.53 -19.40
N ASP A 137 16.93 14.52 -19.96
CA ASP A 137 17.24 15.45 -21.06
C ASP A 137 16.51 15.00 -22.32
N ARG A 138 15.61 15.85 -22.83
CA ARG A 138 15.11 15.70 -24.20
C ARG A 138 16.23 16.07 -25.16
N ARG A 139 16.78 15.08 -25.85
CA ARG A 139 17.55 15.33 -27.08
C ARG A 139 16.63 15.74 -28.21
#